data_AF-A0A435AAH4-F1
#
_entry.id   AF-A0A435AAH4-F1
#
_cell.length_a   1.000
_cell.length_b   1.000
_cell.length_c   1.000
_cell.angle_alpha   90.00
_cell.angle_beta   90.00
_cell.angle_gamma   90.00
#
_symmetry.space_group_name_H-M   'P 1'
#
loop_
_entity.id
_entity.type
_entity.pdbx_description
1 polymer ?
#
loop_
_entity_poly.entity_id
_entity_poly.type
_entity_poly.pdbx_seq_one_letter_code
_entity_poly.pdbx_strand_id
1 'polypeptide(L)'
;TKGSPLRNDGDVDTTFADTPREKIVEADYAVPYLAHATMEPMNATARLKDGALDIWCGNQAPTLVRQLCANAVGIEQDKVAVHTTFLGGGFGRRVEMDYALCAALMAKEAGGRPVKVTWTREEDMRHDAYRPAAIGKFQARLGDDGLPVAVEMKISSPSMIASTLRRLFPSLSAMGPDKTIVDGAYDQPYTIPNYRVSGIAAPVSIPVGSWRSVGSSINGFFHEGFMDEIAAAGKTDPVELRKKLMAAYPSA
;
A
#
# COMPACT_ATOMS: atom_id res chain seq x y z
N THR A 1 -19.15 7.99 -5.20
CA THR A 1 -18.25 9.01 -5.79
C THR A 1 -17.56 8.41 -7.00
N LYS A 2 -17.25 9.17 -8.07
CA LYS A 2 -16.64 8.62 -9.30
C LYS A 2 -15.18 8.15 -9.12
N GLY A 3 -14.43 8.77 -8.20
CA GLY A 3 -13.02 8.46 -7.97
C GLY A 3 -12.10 8.94 -9.09
N SER A 4 -10.81 8.65 -8.96
CA SER A 4 -9.79 8.93 -9.99
C SER A 4 -9.57 7.68 -10.84
N PRO A 5 -9.91 7.70 -12.14
CA PRO A 5 -9.77 6.53 -13.00
C PRO A 5 -8.32 6.36 -13.46
N LEU A 6 -7.62 5.33 -12.95
CA LEU A 6 -6.23 5.05 -13.35
C LEU A 6 -6.12 4.10 -14.54
N ARG A 7 -7.19 3.36 -14.81
CA ARG A 7 -7.47 2.74 -16.10
C ARG A 7 -8.84 3.18 -16.56
N ASN A 8 -8.98 3.50 -17.85
CA ASN A 8 -10.24 3.93 -18.45
C ASN A 8 -10.23 3.67 -19.96
N ASP A 9 -10.34 2.40 -20.32
CA ASP A 9 -10.38 1.94 -21.70
C ASP A 9 -11.84 1.92 -22.19
N GLY A 10 -12.06 2.30 -23.45
CA GLY A 10 -13.38 2.26 -24.09
C GLY A 10 -14.42 3.23 -23.49
N ASP A 11 -15.70 2.89 -23.65
CA ASP A 11 -16.83 3.64 -23.12
C ASP A 11 -17.64 2.76 -22.14
N VAL A 12 -17.14 2.70 -20.91
CA VAL A 12 -17.77 1.94 -19.82
C VAL A 12 -19.17 2.45 -19.50
N ASP A 13 -19.41 3.77 -19.54
CA ASP A 13 -20.71 4.34 -19.14
C ASP A 13 -21.82 3.91 -20.12
N THR A 14 -21.57 4.06 -21.42
CA THR A 14 -22.51 3.62 -22.47
C THR A 14 -22.70 2.10 -22.46
N THR A 15 -21.65 1.35 -22.12
CA THR A 15 -21.73 -0.11 -22.08
C THR A 15 -22.65 -0.63 -20.98
N PHE A 16 -22.87 0.12 -19.89
CA PHE A 16 -23.78 -0.29 -18.80
C PHE A 16 -25.20 0.29 -18.90
N ALA A 17 -25.41 1.41 -19.60
CA ALA A 17 -26.65 2.21 -19.55
C ALA A 17 -27.96 1.43 -19.81
N ASP A 18 -27.94 0.46 -20.74
CA ASP A 18 -29.13 -0.33 -21.14
C ASP A 18 -28.91 -1.85 -21.01
N THR A 19 -28.01 -2.26 -20.14
CA THR A 19 -27.66 -3.68 -20.01
C THR A 19 -28.71 -4.42 -19.18
N PRO A 20 -29.29 -5.53 -19.71
CA PRO A 20 -30.19 -6.38 -18.93
C PRO A 20 -29.49 -6.91 -17.66
N ARG A 21 -30.20 -6.93 -16.54
CA ARG A 21 -29.62 -7.24 -15.23
C ARG A 21 -28.96 -8.63 -15.20
N GLU A 22 -29.49 -9.59 -15.94
CA GLU A 22 -28.97 -10.95 -16.07
C GLU A 22 -27.60 -11.04 -16.78
N LYS A 23 -27.18 -9.97 -17.48
CA LYS A 23 -25.86 -9.86 -18.09
C LYS A 23 -24.86 -9.14 -17.18
N ILE A 24 -25.28 -8.66 -16.00
CA ILE A 24 -24.43 -7.95 -15.05
C ILE A 24 -24.02 -8.87 -13.91
N VAL A 25 -22.71 -8.95 -13.68
CA VAL A 25 -22.12 -9.56 -12.48
C VAL A 25 -21.72 -8.42 -11.55
N GLU A 26 -22.06 -8.51 -10.27
CA GLU A 26 -21.69 -7.51 -9.26
C GLU A 26 -21.11 -8.19 -8.03
N ALA A 27 -20.13 -7.53 -7.42
CA ALA A 27 -19.45 -8.02 -6.23
C ALA A 27 -19.02 -6.86 -5.33
N ASP A 28 -19.13 -7.07 -4.02
CA ASP A 28 -18.58 -6.19 -3.01
C ASP A 28 -17.45 -6.92 -2.28
N TYR A 29 -16.28 -6.29 -2.19
CA TYR A 29 -15.12 -6.82 -1.46
C TYR A 29 -14.73 -5.93 -0.30
N ALA A 30 -14.16 -6.52 0.74
CA ALA A 30 -13.59 -5.78 1.85
C ALA A 30 -12.40 -6.53 2.45
N VAL A 31 -11.41 -5.78 2.92
CA VAL A 31 -10.31 -6.31 3.75
C VAL A 31 -10.05 -5.38 4.94
N PRO A 32 -9.69 -5.94 6.11
CA PRO A 32 -9.39 -5.13 7.28
C PRO A 32 -7.97 -4.54 7.22
N TYR A 33 -7.69 -3.65 8.16
CA TYR A 33 -6.32 -3.27 8.48
C TYR A 33 -5.52 -4.50 8.89
N LEU A 34 -4.25 -4.58 8.48
CA LEU A 34 -3.33 -5.61 8.95
C LEU A 34 -2.07 -4.97 9.51
N ALA A 35 -1.66 -5.46 10.68
CA ALA A 35 -0.34 -5.16 11.23
C ALA A 35 0.74 -5.92 10.44
N HIS A 36 1.97 -5.44 10.53
CA HIS A 36 3.14 -6.12 9.98
C HIS A 36 3.57 -7.32 10.82
N ALA A 37 3.41 -7.21 12.13
CA ALA A 37 3.71 -8.27 13.10
C ALA A 37 5.07 -8.95 12.87
N THR A 38 6.12 -8.14 12.67
CA THR A 38 7.51 -8.63 12.56
C THR A 38 7.87 -9.41 13.83
N MET A 39 8.59 -10.54 13.71
CA MET A 39 8.92 -11.36 14.90
C MET A 39 9.73 -10.57 15.93
N GLU A 40 10.62 -9.70 15.47
CA GLU A 40 11.31 -8.70 16.28
C GLU A 40 10.49 -7.40 16.34
N PRO A 41 10.08 -6.93 17.53
CA PRO A 41 9.47 -5.61 17.70
C PRO A 41 10.42 -4.46 17.33
N MET A 42 9.84 -3.29 17.06
CA MET A 42 10.64 -2.11 16.73
C MET A 42 11.66 -1.76 17.82
N ASN A 43 12.89 -1.51 17.39
CA ASN A 43 14.00 -1.19 18.28
C ASN A 43 15.07 -0.39 17.54
N ALA A 44 15.76 0.45 18.30
CA ALA A 44 16.94 1.18 17.88
C ALA A 44 17.81 1.51 19.09
N THR A 45 19.13 1.51 18.91
CA THR A 45 20.07 2.08 19.88
C THR A 45 20.69 3.32 19.27
N ALA A 46 20.79 4.40 20.02
CA ALA A 46 21.38 5.65 19.56
C ALA A 46 22.31 6.24 20.61
N ARG A 47 23.35 6.95 20.15
CA ARG A 47 24.26 7.68 21.00
C ARG A 47 24.67 8.97 20.30
N LEU A 48 24.29 10.11 20.87
CA LEU A 48 24.78 11.42 20.46
C LEU A 48 25.92 11.83 21.40
N LYS A 49 27.16 11.89 20.90
CA LYS A 49 28.33 12.30 21.68
C LYS A 49 29.28 13.12 20.83
N ASP A 50 29.85 14.19 21.40
CA ASP A 50 30.86 15.03 20.75
C ASP A 50 30.40 15.56 19.38
N GLY A 51 29.09 15.85 19.25
CA GLY A 51 28.47 16.35 18.01
C GLY A 51 28.24 15.31 16.91
N ALA A 52 28.44 14.01 17.19
CA ALA A 52 28.21 12.90 16.26
C ALA A 52 27.14 11.94 16.81
N LEU A 53 26.26 11.47 15.93
CA LEU A 53 25.20 10.51 16.24
C LEU A 53 25.54 9.15 15.61
N ASP A 54 25.73 8.14 16.45
CA ASP A 54 25.66 6.75 16.02
C ASP A 54 24.25 6.21 16.26
N ILE A 55 23.69 5.52 15.27
CA ILE A 55 22.41 4.81 15.40
C ILE A 55 22.51 3.38 14.86
N TRP A 56 22.17 2.40 15.70
CA TRP A 56 22.09 0.99 15.36
C TRP A 56 20.63 0.58 15.27
N CYS A 57 20.16 0.21 14.09
CA CYS A 57 18.80 -0.27 13.92
C CYS A 57 18.63 -1.14 12.67
N GLY A 58 17.78 -2.15 12.76
CA GLY A 58 17.25 -2.84 11.59
C GLY A 58 16.36 -1.88 10.81
N ASN A 59 16.67 -1.58 9.56
CA ASN A 59 15.91 -0.60 8.76
C ASN A 59 15.90 -0.99 7.28
N GLN A 60 14.93 -0.47 6.52
CA GLN A 60 14.81 -0.67 5.07
C GLN A 60 15.23 0.55 4.25
N ALA A 61 15.56 1.67 4.90
CA ALA A 61 15.89 2.94 4.23
C ALA A 61 16.94 3.73 5.03
N PRO A 62 18.21 3.30 5.03
CA PRO A 62 19.25 3.86 5.91
C PRO A 62 19.54 5.33 5.60
N THR A 63 19.42 5.75 4.33
CA THR A 63 19.58 7.16 3.93
C THR A 63 18.51 8.05 4.56
N LEU A 64 17.26 7.56 4.66
CA LEU A 64 16.17 8.29 5.30
C LEU A 64 16.33 8.32 6.82
N VAL A 65 16.75 7.22 7.43
CA VAL A 65 17.11 7.18 8.86
C VAL A 65 18.15 8.26 9.16
N ARG A 66 19.22 8.32 8.37
CA ARG A 66 20.29 9.31 8.51
C ARG A 66 19.75 10.73 8.44
N GLN A 67 19.02 11.05 7.37
CA GLN A 67 18.47 12.39 7.14
C GLN A 67 17.53 12.83 8.27
N LEU A 68 16.56 12.00 8.62
CA LEU A 68 15.52 12.37 9.58
C LEU A 68 16.06 12.42 11.00
N CYS A 69 16.97 11.51 11.38
CA CYS A 69 17.61 11.58 12.70
C CYS A 69 18.56 12.77 12.83
N ALA A 70 19.33 13.10 11.78
CA ALA A 70 20.18 14.30 11.73
C ALA A 70 19.34 15.56 11.99
N ASN A 71 18.23 15.71 11.25
CA ASN A 71 17.30 16.82 11.40
C ASN A 71 16.69 16.87 12.81
N ALA A 72 16.30 15.72 13.37
CA ALA A 72 15.66 15.64 14.68
C ALA A 72 16.60 16.07 15.83
N VAL A 73 17.89 15.75 15.74
CA VAL A 73 18.87 16.14 16.77
C VAL A 73 19.55 17.47 16.49
N GLY A 74 19.42 18.00 15.27
CA GLY A 74 19.93 19.32 14.86
C GLY A 74 21.41 19.31 14.45
N ILE A 75 21.85 18.28 13.71
CA ILE A 75 23.22 18.16 13.20
C ILE A 75 23.24 17.87 11.70
N GLU A 76 24.40 18.05 11.07
CA GLU A 76 24.62 17.70 9.67
C GLU A 76 24.56 16.19 9.43
N GLN A 77 24.10 15.77 8.25
CA GLN A 77 23.94 14.34 7.93
C GLN A 77 25.26 13.55 7.93
N ASP A 78 26.38 14.19 7.62
CA ASP A 78 27.71 13.57 7.63
C ASP A 78 28.22 13.29 9.07
N LYS A 79 27.56 13.87 10.09
CA LYS A 79 27.77 13.56 11.51
C LYS A 79 26.90 12.41 12.01
N VAL A 80 26.15 11.75 11.14
CA VAL A 80 25.30 10.61 11.48
C VAL A 80 25.82 9.33 10.85
N ALA A 81 26.24 8.38 11.68
CA ALA A 81 26.58 7.02 11.27
C ALA A 81 25.39 6.09 11.52
N VAL A 82 24.81 5.55 10.45
CA VAL A 82 23.75 4.54 10.51
C VAL A 82 24.36 3.16 10.39
N HIS A 83 24.27 2.38 11.46
CA HIS A 83 24.72 0.99 11.54
C HIS A 83 23.52 0.07 11.34
N THR A 84 23.24 -0.30 10.09
CA THR A 84 22.15 -1.22 9.78
C THR A 84 22.47 -2.61 10.33
N THR A 85 21.67 -3.06 11.30
CA THR A 85 21.80 -4.39 11.90
C THR A 85 20.96 -5.43 11.15
N PHE A 86 21.18 -6.72 11.44
CA PHE A 86 20.19 -7.74 11.09
C PHE A 86 18.82 -7.39 11.71
N LEU A 87 17.74 -7.79 11.04
CA LEU A 87 16.37 -7.48 11.44
C LEU A 87 15.48 -8.72 11.40
N GLY A 88 14.63 -8.91 12.42
CA GLY A 88 13.69 -10.01 12.56
C GLY A 88 12.37 -9.79 11.83
N GLY A 89 12.48 -9.37 10.56
CA GLY A 89 11.36 -9.01 9.70
C GLY A 89 11.18 -7.49 9.54
N GLY A 90 10.61 -7.10 8.40
CA GLY A 90 10.27 -5.71 8.08
C GLY A 90 8.91 -5.63 7.42
N PHE A 91 8.74 -6.31 6.28
CA PHE A 91 7.47 -6.36 5.52
C PHE A 91 6.89 -4.99 5.16
N GLY A 92 7.70 -3.92 5.20
CA GLY A 92 7.26 -2.54 5.06
C GLY A 92 7.32 -1.75 6.37
N ARG A 93 7.16 -2.38 7.54
CA ARG A 93 7.23 -1.73 8.86
C ARG A 93 8.50 -0.94 9.11
N ARG A 94 9.64 -1.46 8.65
CA ARG A 94 10.97 -0.88 8.87
C ARG A 94 11.38 0.15 7.79
N VAL A 95 10.44 0.55 6.93
CA VAL A 95 10.54 1.81 6.16
C VAL A 95 10.07 3.01 6.98
N GLU A 96 9.37 2.76 8.08
CA GLU A 96 9.01 3.78 9.05
C GLU A 96 10.19 4.13 9.95
N MET A 97 10.11 5.32 10.54
CA MET A 97 11.25 6.00 11.18
C MET A 97 11.01 6.31 12.65
N ASP A 98 9.79 6.06 13.13
CA ASP A 98 9.31 6.37 14.47
C ASP A 98 10.23 5.82 15.57
N TYR A 99 10.64 4.56 15.50
CA TYR A 99 11.52 3.94 16.49
C TYR A 99 12.96 4.51 16.48
N ALA A 100 13.50 4.82 15.30
CA ALA A 100 14.82 5.41 15.15
C ALA A 100 14.83 6.87 15.63
N LEU A 101 13.79 7.63 15.30
CA LEU A 101 13.59 9.00 15.76
C LEU A 101 13.43 9.08 17.27
N CYS A 102 12.65 8.17 17.88
CA CYS A 102 12.56 8.07 19.34
C CYS A 102 13.93 7.87 19.97
N ALA A 103 14.74 6.92 19.46
CA ALA A 103 16.07 6.68 20.00
C ALA A 103 17.00 7.88 19.85
N ALA A 104 17.01 8.54 18.68
CA ALA A 104 17.83 9.72 18.42
C ALA A 104 17.47 10.90 19.34
N LEU A 105 16.17 11.19 19.49
CA LEU A 105 15.67 12.25 20.37
C LEU A 105 15.99 11.96 21.84
N MET A 106 15.84 10.72 22.31
CA MET A 106 16.22 10.36 23.68
C MET A 106 17.74 10.42 23.89
N ALA A 107 18.54 10.03 22.89
CA ALA A 107 20.00 10.11 22.97
C ALA A 107 20.49 11.56 23.05
N LYS A 108 19.76 12.51 22.45
CA LYS A 108 20.04 13.95 22.58
C LYS A 108 20.03 14.42 24.03
N GLU A 109 19.10 13.88 24.83
CA GLU A 109 18.93 14.23 26.25
C GLU A 109 19.79 13.36 27.19
N ALA A 110 20.51 12.36 26.66
CA ALA A 110 21.20 11.36 27.48
C ALA A 110 22.63 11.76 27.92
N GLY A 111 23.13 12.91 27.47
CA GLY A 111 24.46 13.42 27.84
C GLY A 111 25.61 12.51 27.37
N GLY A 112 25.55 12.01 26.14
CA GLY A 112 26.61 11.14 25.57
C GLY A 112 26.51 9.66 25.92
N ARG A 113 25.56 9.28 26.79
CA ARG A 113 25.27 7.88 27.11
C ARG A 113 24.45 7.22 26.00
N PRO A 114 24.71 5.96 25.64
CA PRO A 114 23.87 5.24 24.69
C PRO A 114 22.47 5.00 25.26
N VAL A 115 21.45 5.15 24.43
CA VAL A 115 20.05 4.85 24.74
C VAL A 115 19.58 3.74 23.83
N LYS A 116 18.98 2.70 24.41
CA LYS A 116 18.29 1.63 23.68
C LYS A 116 16.79 1.78 23.84
N VAL A 117 16.11 1.96 22.71
CA VAL A 117 14.66 1.90 22.59
C VAL A 117 14.27 0.51 22.12
N THR A 118 13.31 -0.11 22.78
CA THR A 118 12.69 -1.37 22.35
C THR A 118 11.23 -1.30 22.72
N TRP A 119 10.37 -1.52 21.75
CA TRP A 119 8.95 -1.55 21.96
C TRP A 119 8.52 -2.91 22.50
N THR A 120 7.51 -2.90 23.36
CA THR A 120 6.74 -4.11 23.67
C THR A 120 5.98 -4.58 22.43
N ARG A 121 5.50 -5.83 22.43
CA ARG A 121 4.68 -6.33 21.32
C ARG A 121 3.39 -5.53 21.19
N GLU A 122 2.79 -5.14 22.31
CA GLU A 122 1.55 -4.38 22.37
C GLU A 122 1.72 -2.98 21.78
N GLU A 123 2.84 -2.31 22.09
CA GLU A 123 3.20 -1.02 21.49
C GLU A 123 3.43 -1.16 19.99
N ASP A 124 4.18 -2.19 19.56
CA ASP A 124 4.41 -2.52 18.15
C ASP A 124 3.12 -2.74 17.35
N MET A 125 2.16 -3.47 17.93
CA MET A 125 0.85 -3.67 17.31
C MET A 125 -0.01 -2.41 17.29
N ARG A 126 0.05 -1.57 18.34
CA ARG A 126 -0.84 -0.40 18.51
C ARG A 126 -0.35 0.83 17.75
N HIS A 127 0.96 0.98 17.58
CA HIS A 127 1.59 2.11 16.92
C HIS A 127 2.11 1.75 15.51
N ASP A 128 1.55 0.71 14.90
CA ASP A 128 1.88 0.33 13.54
C ASP A 128 1.40 1.39 12.52
N ALA A 129 2.05 1.44 11.37
CA ALA A 129 1.53 2.06 10.16
C ALA A 129 0.88 0.95 9.32
N TYR A 130 -0.36 0.60 9.66
CA TYR A 130 -1.03 -0.59 9.14
C TYR A 130 -1.10 -0.66 7.61
N ARG A 131 -1.17 -1.88 7.07
CA ARG A 131 -1.75 -2.08 5.74
C ARG A 131 -3.16 -1.50 5.75
N PRO A 132 -3.53 -0.63 4.79
CA PRO A 132 -4.82 0.03 4.84
C PRO A 132 -5.97 -0.97 4.68
N ALA A 133 -7.07 -0.73 5.40
CA ALA A 133 -8.35 -1.35 5.06
C ALA A 133 -8.82 -0.83 3.70
N ALA A 134 -9.58 -1.66 2.99
CA ALA A 134 -10.12 -1.28 1.69
C ALA A 134 -11.48 -1.93 1.45
N ILE A 135 -12.28 -1.26 0.64
CA ILE A 135 -13.53 -1.79 0.10
C ILE A 135 -13.56 -1.62 -1.42
N GLY A 136 -14.16 -2.59 -2.11
CA GLY A 136 -14.35 -2.59 -3.56
C GLY A 136 -15.82 -2.77 -3.91
N LYS A 137 -16.32 -2.00 -4.89
CA LYS A 137 -17.63 -2.21 -5.53
C LYS A 137 -17.44 -2.44 -7.01
N PHE A 138 -17.64 -3.66 -7.46
CA PHE A 138 -17.27 -4.09 -8.81
C PHE A 138 -18.50 -4.51 -9.61
N GLN A 139 -18.42 -4.27 -10.91
CA GLN A 139 -19.42 -4.76 -11.85
C GLN A 139 -18.78 -5.13 -13.19
N ALA A 140 -19.34 -6.14 -13.84
CA ALA A 140 -18.96 -6.57 -15.17
C ALA A 140 -20.19 -6.82 -16.01
N ARG A 141 -20.10 -6.51 -17.30
CA ARG A 141 -21.10 -6.89 -18.30
C ARG A 141 -20.56 -8.06 -19.11
N LEU A 142 -21.35 -9.13 -19.18
CA LEU A 142 -21.05 -10.29 -20.03
C LEU A 142 -21.62 -10.10 -21.44
N GLY A 143 -20.88 -10.58 -22.43
CA GLY A 143 -21.34 -10.76 -23.81
C GLY A 143 -22.26 -11.98 -23.95
N ASP A 144 -22.61 -12.30 -25.19
CA ASP A 144 -23.40 -13.50 -25.51
C ASP A 144 -22.57 -14.79 -25.49
N ASP A 145 -21.26 -14.66 -25.62
CA ASP A 145 -20.27 -15.73 -25.50
C ASP A 145 -19.83 -16.02 -24.05
N GLY A 146 -20.40 -15.30 -23.08
CA GLY A 146 -20.05 -15.40 -21.67
C GLY A 146 -18.74 -14.70 -21.27
N LEU A 147 -18.08 -13.99 -22.19
CA LEU A 147 -16.87 -13.21 -21.90
C LEU A 147 -17.22 -11.79 -21.43
N PRO A 148 -16.40 -11.15 -20.57
CA PRO A 148 -16.65 -9.78 -20.17
C PRO A 148 -16.40 -8.81 -21.34
N VAL A 149 -17.40 -7.99 -21.64
CA VAL A 149 -17.30 -6.87 -22.60
C VAL A 149 -17.08 -5.53 -21.90
N ALA A 150 -17.41 -5.46 -20.60
CA ALA A 150 -17.02 -4.35 -19.74
C ALA A 150 -16.72 -4.78 -18.31
N VAL A 151 -15.79 -4.07 -17.67
CA VAL A 151 -15.49 -4.17 -16.24
C VAL A 151 -15.34 -2.78 -15.65
N GLU A 152 -16.01 -2.52 -14.54
CA GLU A 152 -15.81 -1.34 -13.71
C GLU A 152 -15.49 -1.76 -12.27
N MET A 153 -14.35 -1.29 -11.76
CA MET A 153 -13.93 -1.50 -10.37
C MET A 153 -13.76 -0.16 -9.66
N LYS A 154 -14.48 0.04 -8.56
CA LYS A 154 -14.30 1.21 -7.67
C LYS A 154 -13.73 0.75 -6.35
N ILE A 155 -12.52 1.20 -6.03
CA ILE A 155 -11.79 0.80 -4.83
C ILE A 155 -11.59 2.02 -3.94
N SER A 156 -11.96 1.91 -2.67
CA SER A 156 -11.81 2.97 -1.67
C SER A 156 -10.90 2.50 -0.55
N SER A 157 -9.87 3.30 -0.26
CA SER A 157 -8.88 3.02 0.79
C SER A 157 -8.20 4.30 1.25
N PRO A 158 -7.74 4.42 2.51
CA PRO A 158 -6.91 5.55 2.94
C PRO A 158 -5.63 5.65 2.11
N SER A 159 -5.23 6.87 1.74
CA SER A 159 -4.00 7.09 0.97
C SER A 159 -2.75 6.81 1.82
N MET A 160 -1.95 5.83 1.39
CA MET A 160 -0.67 5.51 2.01
C MET A 160 0.37 6.61 1.76
N ILE A 161 0.37 7.22 0.57
CA ILE A 161 1.28 8.31 0.22
C ILE A 161 1.02 9.52 1.13
N ALA A 162 -0.24 9.97 1.24
CA ALA A 162 -0.59 11.08 2.11
C ALA A 162 -0.31 10.78 3.59
N SER A 163 -0.53 9.54 4.02
CA SER A 163 -0.23 9.11 5.39
C SER A 163 1.27 9.15 5.70
N THR A 164 2.09 8.66 4.77
CA THR A 164 3.56 8.64 4.89
C THR A 164 4.14 10.05 4.88
N LEU A 165 3.71 10.89 3.93
CA LEU A 165 4.18 12.29 3.84
C LEU A 165 3.84 13.07 5.11
N ARG A 166 2.62 12.95 5.63
CA ARG A 166 2.24 13.63 6.88
C ARG A 166 3.13 13.26 8.07
N ARG A 167 3.62 12.01 8.12
CA ARG A 167 4.42 11.50 9.24
C ARG A 167 5.93 11.75 9.07
N LEU A 168 6.45 11.64 7.86
CA LEU A 168 7.90 11.72 7.59
C LEU A 168 8.35 13.05 6.98
N PHE A 169 7.47 13.74 6.26
CA PHE A 169 7.76 14.98 5.53
C PHE A 169 6.58 15.96 5.63
N PRO A 170 6.26 16.48 6.83
CA PRO A 170 5.03 17.26 7.08
C PRO A 170 4.94 18.58 6.30
N SER A 171 6.05 19.06 5.73
CA SER A 171 6.07 20.22 4.82
C SER A 171 5.65 19.90 3.39
N LEU A 172 5.47 18.61 3.05
CA LEU A 172 5.07 18.15 1.72
C LEU A 172 3.63 17.65 1.76
N SER A 173 2.87 18.04 0.74
CA SER A 173 1.51 17.53 0.50
C SER A 173 1.52 16.49 -0.61
N ALA A 174 0.68 15.46 -0.49
CA ALA A 174 0.45 14.53 -1.58
C ALA A 174 -0.17 15.27 -2.77
N MET A 175 0.41 15.09 -3.96
CA MET A 175 -0.06 15.70 -5.20
C MET A 175 -0.79 14.66 -6.04
N GLY A 176 -2.01 15.00 -6.45
CA GLY A 176 -2.82 14.16 -7.32
C GLY A 176 -3.34 12.86 -6.67
N PRO A 177 -3.94 11.97 -7.46
CA PRO A 177 -4.47 10.70 -6.98
C PRO A 177 -3.38 9.73 -6.51
N ASP A 178 -3.65 9.03 -5.40
CA ASP A 178 -2.78 7.98 -4.91
C ASP A 178 -3.02 6.67 -5.69
N LYS A 179 -2.05 6.32 -6.55
CA LYS A 179 -2.14 5.10 -7.38
C LYS A 179 -2.08 3.80 -6.58
N THR A 180 -1.46 3.85 -5.40
CA THR A 180 -1.32 2.68 -4.53
C THR A 180 -2.65 2.14 -4.03
N ILE A 181 -3.74 2.92 -4.15
CA ILE A 181 -5.10 2.45 -3.85
C ILE A 181 -5.54 1.37 -4.83
N VAL A 182 -5.09 1.43 -6.09
CA VAL A 182 -5.56 0.55 -7.18
C VAL A 182 -4.44 -0.28 -7.84
N ASP A 183 -3.18 -0.13 -7.44
CA ASP A 183 -2.05 -0.97 -7.89
C ASP A 183 -2.41 -2.45 -7.84
N GLY A 184 -2.16 -3.22 -8.90
CA GLY A 184 -2.55 -4.63 -9.01
C GLY A 184 -3.99 -4.87 -9.49
N ALA A 185 -4.82 -3.83 -9.64
CA ALA A 185 -6.13 -3.94 -10.32
C ALA A 185 -6.17 -3.15 -11.62
N TYR A 186 -5.59 -1.94 -11.67
CA TYR A 186 -5.67 -1.09 -12.87
C TYR A 186 -4.67 -1.49 -13.96
N ASP A 187 -3.61 -2.20 -13.62
CA ASP A 187 -2.46 -2.48 -14.49
C ASP A 187 -2.44 -3.93 -14.99
N GLN A 188 -3.56 -4.64 -14.87
CA GLN A 188 -3.66 -6.04 -15.29
C GLN A 188 -3.69 -6.20 -16.82
N PRO A 189 -3.02 -7.21 -17.39
CA PRO A 189 -2.85 -7.39 -18.84
C PRO A 189 -4.09 -8.02 -19.52
N TYR A 190 -5.30 -7.71 -19.07
CA TYR A 190 -6.53 -8.22 -19.67
C TYR A 190 -7.03 -7.29 -20.79
N THR A 191 -7.34 -7.87 -21.95
CA THR A 191 -7.87 -7.18 -23.15
C THR A 191 -9.39 -7.08 -23.14
N ILE A 192 -9.97 -6.56 -22.06
CA ILE A 192 -11.41 -6.29 -21.96
C ILE A 192 -11.70 -4.95 -22.66
N PRO A 193 -12.64 -4.87 -23.63
CA PRO A 193 -12.80 -3.67 -24.46
C PRO A 193 -13.13 -2.39 -23.69
N ASN A 194 -13.95 -2.49 -22.64
CA ASN A 194 -14.34 -1.36 -21.81
C ASN A 194 -13.93 -1.64 -20.37
N TYR A 195 -12.88 -0.99 -19.88
CA TYR A 195 -12.28 -1.35 -18.60
C TYR A 195 -11.90 -0.10 -17.81
N ARG A 196 -12.58 0.10 -16.68
CA ARG A 196 -12.33 1.21 -15.78
C ARG A 196 -11.99 0.73 -14.37
N VAL A 197 -10.91 1.27 -13.82
CA VAL A 197 -10.53 1.09 -12.42
C VAL A 197 -10.32 2.45 -11.78
N SER A 198 -11.12 2.74 -10.76
CA SER A 198 -11.14 4.04 -10.07
C SER A 198 -10.73 3.90 -8.61
N GLY A 199 -9.76 4.71 -8.20
CA GLY A 199 -9.34 4.85 -6.80
C GLY A 199 -10.06 6.00 -6.09
N ILE A 200 -10.47 5.78 -4.85
CA ILE A 200 -11.10 6.77 -3.99
C ILE A 200 -10.34 6.83 -2.67
N ALA A 201 -9.71 7.96 -2.37
CA ALA A 201 -9.04 8.14 -1.09
C ALA A 201 -10.07 8.29 0.03
N ALA A 202 -10.07 7.35 0.98
CA ALA A 202 -10.95 7.40 2.14
C ALA A 202 -10.40 8.38 3.20
N PRO A 203 -11.22 9.28 3.77
CA PRO A 203 -10.78 10.26 4.76
C PRO A 203 -10.68 9.62 6.17
N VAL A 204 -9.67 8.76 6.38
CA VAL A 204 -9.45 8.07 7.65
C VAL A 204 -8.12 8.49 8.29
N SER A 205 -8.13 8.70 9.60
CA SER A 205 -6.97 9.21 10.35
C SER A 205 -6.04 8.14 10.92
N ILE A 206 -6.40 6.85 10.79
CA ILE A 206 -5.55 5.72 11.21
C ILE A 206 -4.24 5.75 10.40
N PRO A 207 -3.05 5.72 11.04
CA PRO A 207 -1.79 5.63 10.33
C PRO A 207 -1.74 4.38 9.46
N VAL A 208 -1.37 4.58 8.19
CA VAL A 208 -1.20 3.51 7.23
C VAL A 208 0.16 3.69 6.56
N GLY A 209 0.75 2.59 6.15
CA GLY A 209 2.09 2.54 5.59
C GLY A 209 2.22 1.43 4.57
N SER A 210 3.39 1.39 3.94
CA SER A 210 3.72 0.29 3.03
C SER A 210 3.68 -1.02 3.82
N TRP A 211 2.86 -1.96 3.37
CA TRP A 211 2.88 -3.36 3.78
C TRP A 211 3.30 -4.21 2.58
N ARG A 212 3.80 -5.43 2.78
CA ARG A 212 4.38 -6.26 1.69
C ARG A 212 3.45 -6.32 0.47
N SER A 213 3.98 -5.96 -0.71
CA SER A 213 3.25 -5.85 -1.99
C SER A 213 2.38 -4.59 -2.16
N VAL A 214 2.36 -3.67 -1.19
CA VAL A 214 1.72 -2.35 -1.27
C VAL A 214 0.24 -2.51 -1.66
N GLY A 215 -0.25 -1.83 -2.71
CA GLY A 215 -1.64 -1.92 -3.16
C GLY A 215 -2.02 -3.30 -3.71
N SER A 216 -1.09 -4.00 -4.36
CA SER A 216 -1.36 -5.31 -4.97
C SER A 216 -1.68 -6.38 -3.92
N SER A 217 -1.31 -6.18 -2.65
CA SER A 217 -1.70 -7.06 -1.54
C SER A 217 -3.22 -7.10 -1.30
N ILE A 218 -3.93 -6.03 -1.66
CA ILE A 218 -5.38 -5.91 -1.56
C ILE A 218 -5.99 -6.28 -2.91
N ASN A 219 -5.49 -5.62 -3.95
CA ASN A 219 -6.13 -5.60 -5.25
C ASN A 219 -5.93 -6.88 -6.02
N GLY A 220 -4.87 -7.66 -5.77
CA GLY A 220 -4.75 -9.00 -6.31
C GLY A 220 -5.91 -9.90 -5.88
N PHE A 221 -6.30 -9.86 -4.60
CA PHE A 221 -7.46 -10.61 -4.11
C PHE A 221 -8.78 -10.08 -4.69
N PHE A 222 -8.99 -8.76 -4.67
CA PHE A 222 -10.22 -8.17 -5.21
C PHE A 222 -10.37 -8.45 -6.71
N HIS A 223 -9.33 -8.17 -7.49
CA HIS A 223 -9.32 -8.31 -8.93
C HIS A 223 -9.54 -9.76 -9.34
N GLU A 224 -8.70 -10.68 -8.85
CA GLU A 224 -8.73 -12.07 -9.28
C GLU A 224 -9.93 -12.84 -8.73
N GLY A 225 -10.42 -12.47 -7.53
CA GLY A 225 -11.70 -12.97 -7.05
C GLY A 225 -12.84 -12.59 -8.00
N PHE A 226 -12.85 -11.35 -8.49
CA PHE A 226 -13.90 -10.91 -9.41
C PHE A 226 -13.79 -11.53 -10.79
N MET A 227 -12.57 -11.78 -11.27
CA MET A 227 -12.36 -12.56 -12.50
C MET A 227 -12.93 -13.97 -12.40
N ASP A 228 -12.85 -14.62 -11.23
CA ASP A 228 -13.47 -15.93 -11.01
C ASP A 228 -15.00 -15.85 -10.99
N GLU A 229 -15.58 -14.78 -10.41
CA GLU A 229 -17.03 -14.56 -10.45
C GLU A 229 -17.55 -14.31 -11.87
N ILE A 230 -16.81 -13.53 -12.67
CA ILE A 230 -17.06 -13.34 -14.10
C ILE A 230 -17.02 -14.69 -14.83
N ALA A 231 -15.99 -15.51 -14.57
CA ALA A 231 -15.85 -16.83 -15.19
C ALA A 231 -17.02 -17.75 -14.85
N ALA A 232 -17.42 -17.79 -13.57
CA ALA A 232 -18.54 -18.60 -13.10
C ALA A 232 -19.87 -18.18 -13.74
N ALA A 233 -20.16 -16.88 -13.77
CA ALA A 233 -21.38 -16.35 -14.40
C ALA A 233 -21.39 -16.55 -15.92
N GLY A 234 -20.23 -16.40 -16.57
CA GLY A 234 -20.00 -16.67 -17.99
C GLY A 234 -19.87 -18.15 -18.34
N LYS A 235 -19.96 -19.07 -17.36
CA LYS A 235 -19.80 -20.52 -17.50
C LYS A 235 -18.52 -20.91 -18.27
N THR A 236 -17.46 -20.16 -18.05
CA THR A 236 -16.13 -20.39 -18.66
C THR A 236 -15.18 -20.85 -17.57
N ASP A 237 -14.27 -21.78 -17.90
CA ASP A 237 -13.20 -22.16 -16.99
C ASP A 237 -12.35 -20.91 -16.62
N PRO A 238 -12.05 -20.67 -15.33
CA PRO A 238 -11.37 -19.45 -14.90
C PRO A 238 -9.95 -19.31 -15.45
N VAL A 239 -9.24 -20.41 -15.73
CA VAL A 239 -7.90 -20.38 -16.33
C VAL A 239 -8.01 -20.05 -17.82
N GLU A 240 -8.93 -20.70 -18.54
CA GLU A 240 -9.17 -20.41 -19.95
C GLU A 240 -9.69 -18.99 -20.20
N LEU A 241 -10.52 -18.45 -19.30
CA LEU A 241 -10.93 -17.04 -19.34
C LEU A 241 -9.72 -16.13 -19.33
N ARG A 242 -8.81 -16.30 -18.35
CA ARG A 242 -7.61 -15.47 -18.21
C ARG A 242 -6.68 -15.60 -19.40
N LYS A 243 -6.44 -16.82 -19.88
CA LYS A 243 -5.61 -17.07 -21.08
C LYS A 243 -6.15 -16.35 -22.31
N LYS A 244 -7.48 -16.37 -22.52
CA LYS A 244 -8.12 -15.63 -23.62
C LYS A 244 -7.93 -14.12 -23.47
N LEU A 245 -8.19 -13.59 -22.28
CA LEU A 245 -8.08 -12.17 -22.00
C LEU A 245 -6.62 -11.66 -21.99
N MET A 246 -5.64 -12.53 -21.75
CA MET A 246 -4.20 -12.19 -21.77
C MET A 246 -3.52 -12.55 -23.10
N ALA A 247 -4.25 -13.03 -24.10
CA ALA A 247 -3.65 -13.55 -25.34
C ALA A 247 -2.76 -12.53 -26.08
N ALA A 248 -3.05 -11.23 -25.95
CA ALA A 248 -2.22 -10.16 -26.52
C ALA A 248 -0.90 -9.90 -25.75
N TYR A 249 -0.76 -10.47 -24.55
CA TYR A 249 0.36 -10.26 -23.63
C TYR A 249 0.92 -11.61 -23.13
N PRO A 250 1.46 -12.47 -24.01
CA PRO A 250 1.86 -13.85 -23.68
C PRO A 250 3.05 -13.95 -22.71
N SER A 251 3.73 -12.85 -22.41
CA SER A 251 4.89 -12.77 -21.51
C SER A 251 4.61 -12.01 -20.21
N ALA A 252 3.37 -11.55 -20.01
CA ALA A 252 2.95 -10.81 -18.82
C ALA A 252 2.62 -11.75 -17.65
#